data_AF-A0A0C2ZRW1-F1
#
_entry.id   AF-A0A0C2ZRW1-F1
#
_cell.length_a   1.000
_cell.length_b   1.000
_cell.length_c   1.000
_cell.angle_alpha   90.00
_cell.angle_beta   90.00
_cell.angle_gamma   90.00
#
_symmetry.space_group_name_H-M   'P 1'
#
loop_
_entity.id
_entity.type
_entity.pdbx_description
1 polymer ?
#
loop_
_entity_poly.entity_id
_entity_poly.type
_entity_poly.pdbx_seq_one_letter_code
_entity_poly.pdbx_strand_id
1 'polypeptide(L)'
;MREIDPHRRGKVHNHLHSEKVSKAFIKNIADNKHSTGSVYSDDKSDKKDSIKWTLKEIYHQKCAFCESKLTNDYGDIEHYRPKNKSEKESKDCDKGKSYYWLAFGWDNLLPACKRCNGKKSNCFDIDGEYKEYEGESLEDLHLVTQKYNEVEKPKLIHPEYDRFEKDIVFDSEGKMRSDNERVAYTIRVCDLNRENLVGSREEIVTDFISKLNRHLLTFDKVFNGNNLEECLEYFKVSIEDFCKESRKEYEYSLIRKYIKDNLIEFLESIEIGYDDKGFAILIIESAFGEFCLEDK
;
A
#
# COMPACT_ATOMS: atom_id res chain seq x y z
N MET A 1 8.04 -2.93 4.29
CA MET A 1 6.82 -3.72 4.03
C MET A 1 6.38 -3.71 2.57
N ARG A 2 7.11 -3.01 1.69
CA ARG A 2 7.40 -3.45 0.32
C ARG A 2 8.90 -3.37 0.16
N GLU A 3 9.60 -4.45 0.51
CA GLU A 3 10.91 -4.63 -0.13
C GLU A 3 10.62 -4.59 -1.62
N ILE A 4 11.23 -3.63 -2.33
CA ILE A 4 11.12 -3.51 -3.77
C ILE A 4 11.28 -4.92 -4.29
N ASP A 5 10.22 -5.43 -4.91
CA ASP A 5 10.24 -6.77 -5.46
C ASP A 5 11.54 -6.89 -6.28
N PRO A 6 12.44 -7.83 -5.95
CA PRO A 6 13.64 -8.08 -6.74
C PRO A 6 13.32 -8.20 -8.24
N HIS A 7 12.10 -8.65 -8.58
CA HIS A 7 11.59 -8.69 -9.95
C HIS A 7 11.37 -7.31 -10.57
N ARG A 8 10.88 -6.30 -9.82
CA ARG A 8 10.69 -4.95 -10.37
C ARG A 8 12.03 -4.21 -10.56
N ARG A 9 13.04 -4.51 -9.74
CA ARG A 9 14.38 -3.89 -9.81
C ARG A 9 15.28 -4.42 -10.92
N GLY A 10 14.95 -5.56 -11.56
CA GLY A 10 15.87 -6.22 -12.50
C GLY A 10 15.31 -6.61 -13.86
N LYS A 11 13.98 -6.74 -14.03
CA LYS A 11 13.42 -7.13 -15.32
C LYS A 11 12.18 -6.31 -15.67
N VAL A 12 12.40 -5.30 -16.49
CA VAL A 12 11.33 -4.59 -17.19
C VAL A 12 10.49 -5.62 -17.95
N HIS A 13 9.16 -5.46 -17.90
CA HIS A 13 8.26 -6.37 -18.56
C HIS A 13 8.50 -6.36 -20.09
N ASN A 14 8.68 -7.53 -20.70
CA ASN A 14 9.04 -7.67 -22.12
C ASN A 14 8.17 -6.83 -23.08
N HIS A 15 6.87 -6.72 -22.80
CA HIS A 15 5.94 -5.91 -23.61
C HIS A 15 6.32 -4.43 -23.70
N LEU A 16 6.98 -3.86 -22.68
CA LEU A 16 7.45 -2.47 -22.69
C LEU A 16 8.60 -2.24 -23.69
N HIS A 17 9.30 -3.29 -24.12
CA HIS A 17 10.29 -3.23 -25.19
C HIS A 17 9.68 -3.53 -26.59
N SER A 18 8.35 -3.66 -26.69
CA SER A 18 7.71 -3.99 -27.97
C SER A 18 7.73 -2.81 -28.95
N GLU A 19 7.73 -3.12 -30.25
CA GLU A 19 7.63 -2.11 -31.31
C GLU A 19 6.36 -1.24 -31.17
N LYS A 20 5.27 -1.83 -30.64
CA LYS A 20 4.00 -1.14 -30.35
C LYS A 20 4.20 -0.02 -29.31
N VAL A 21 4.91 -0.32 -28.22
CA VAL A 21 5.22 0.66 -27.17
C VAL A 21 6.22 1.69 -27.67
N SER A 22 7.27 1.28 -28.40
CA SER A 22 8.24 2.21 -28.99
C SER A 22 7.59 3.23 -29.95
N LYS A 23 6.68 2.78 -30.83
CA LYS A 23 5.92 3.68 -31.71
C LYS A 23 5.04 4.63 -30.92
N ALA A 24 4.38 4.14 -29.86
CA ALA A 24 3.54 4.95 -29.00
C ALA A 24 4.34 6.01 -28.24
N PHE A 25 5.52 5.64 -27.74
CA PHE A 25 6.44 6.56 -27.09
C PHE A 25 6.86 7.69 -28.03
N ILE A 26 7.37 7.36 -29.23
CA ILE A 26 7.79 8.35 -30.23
C ILE A 26 6.63 9.30 -30.59
N LYS A 27 5.42 8.77 -30.73
CA LYS A 27 4.23 9.59 -30.99
C LYS A 27 3.91 10.54 -29.84
N ASN A 28 3.99 10.09 -28.58
CA ASN A 28 3.76 10.96 -27.43
C ASN A 28 4.77 12.11 -27.37
N ILE A 29 6.05 11.83 -27.72
CA ILE A 29 7.09 12.87 -27.83
C ILE A 29 6.77 13.85 -28.95
N ALA A 30 6.45 13.38 -30.15
CA ALA A 30 6.13 14.24 -31.30
C ALA A 30 4.90 15.13 -31.04
N ASP A 31 3.89 14.62 -30.33
CA ASP A 31 2.65 15.34 -30.06
C ASP A 31 2.72 16.21 -28.78
N ASN A 32 3.79 16.11 -27.98
CA ASN A 32 3.92 16.69 -26.63
C ASN A 32 2.74 16.40 -25.69
N LYS A 33 2.11 15.23 -25.86
CA LYS A 33 0.97 14.78 -25.06
C LYS A 33 0.81 13.27 -25.19
N HIS A 34 0.13 12.66 -24.23
CA HIS A 34 -0.26 11.26 -24.38
C HIS A 34 -1.41 11.16 -25.41
N SER A 35 -1.14 10.57 -26.57
CA SER A 35 -2.09 10.55 -27.70
C SER A 35 -2.46 9.14 -28.17
N THR A 36 -2.01 8.12 -27.45
CA THR A 36 -2.25 6.71 -27.77
C THR A 36 -3.28 6.09 -26.82
N GLY A 37 -4.14 5.22 -27.35
CA GLY A 37 -5.00 4.38 -26.52
C GLY A 37 -4.20 3.38 -25.65
N SER A 38 -4.87 2.46 -24.98
CA SER A 38 -4.21 1.45 -24.15
C SER A 38 -3.29 0.55 -24.99
N VAL A 39 -1.98 0.75 -24.86
CA VAL A 39 -0.93 -0.08 -25.48
C VAL A 39 -0.20 -0.96 -24.45
N TYR A 40 -0.86 -1.26 -23.32
CA TYR A 40 -0.27 -2.08 -22.23
C TYR A 40 -0.52 -3.59 -22.38
N SER A 41 -1.19 -4.00 -23.45
CA SER A 41 -1.46 -5.39 -23.77
C SER A 41 -0.94 -5.74 -25.16
N ASP A 42 -0.21 -6.85 -25.23
CA ASP A 42 -0.02 -7.59 -26.47
C ASP A 42 -1.39 -8.05 -26.95
N ASP A 43 -1.61 -8.04 -28.27
CA ASP A 43 -2.87 -8.51 -28.89
C ASP A 43 -3.07 -10.04 -28.75
N LYS A 44 -2.35 -10.67 -27.82
CA LYS A 44 -2.39 -12.10 -27.52
C LYS A 44 -3.44 -12.38 -26.43
N SER A 45 -4.15 -13.48 -26.60
CA SER A 45 -5.25 -13.96 -25.73
C SER A 45 -4.82 -14.32 -24.30
N ASP A 46 -3.53 -14.46 -24.03
CA ASP A 46 -3.01 -14.94 -22.75
C ASP A 46 -2.89 -13.81 -21.74
N LYS A 47 -3.99 -13.60 -20.99
CA LYS A 47 -4.12 -12.58 -19.93
C LYS A 47 -3.02 -12.61 -18.87
N LYS A 48 -2.34 -13.76 -18.68
CA LYS A 48 -1.31 -14.01 -17.66
C LYS A 48 0.07 -13.42 -18.02
N ASP A 49 0.29 -12.99 -19.26
CA ASP A 49 1.57 -12.37 -19.70
C ASP A 49 1.43 -10.87 -19.97
N SER A 50 0.40 -10.23 -19.42
CA SER A 50 0.20 -8.78 -19.55
C SER A 50 0.94 -8.01 -18.45
N ILE A 51 1.37 -6.78 -18.76
CA ILE A 51 1.93 -5.82 -17.79
C ILE A 51 1.07 -5.76 -16.52
N LYS A 52 -0.24 -5.70 -16.72
CA LYS A 52 -1.24 -5.63 -15.65
C LYS A 52 -1.21 -6.88 -14.75
N TRP A 53 -1.09 -8.07 -15.33
CA TRP A 53 -0.97 -9.31 -14.56
C TRP A 53 0.32 -9.34 -13.75
N THR A 54 1.47 -9.02 -14.39
CA THR A 54 2.76 -8.96 -13.70
C THR A 54 2.75 -7.98 -12.53
N LEU A 55 2.20 -6.77 -12.71
CA LEU A 55 2.06 -5.80 -11.63
C LEU A 55 1.18 -6.35 -10.49
N LYS A 56 0.08 -7.03 -10.78
CA LYS A 56 -0.76 -7.62 -9.75
C LYS A 56 0.00 -8.69 -8.95
N GLU A 57 0.76 -9.57 -9.62
CA GLU A 57 1.54 -10.62 -8.95
C GLU A 57 2.61 -10.03 -8.01
N ILE A 58 3.34 -9.01 -8.48
CA ILE A 58 4.32 -8.24 -7.67
C ILE A 58 3.67 -7.69 -6.39
N TYR A 59 2.40 -7.32 -6.49
CA TYR A 59 1.62 -6.72 -5.39
C TYR A 59 0.71 -7.71 -4.67
N HIS A 60 0.93 -9.02 -4.83
CA HIS A 60 0.13 -10.07 -4.18
C HIS A 60 -1.38 -9.93 -4.45
N GLN A 61 -1.73 -9.56 -5.68
CA GLN A 61 -3.09 -9.28 -6.11
C GLN A 61 -3.77 -8.13 -5.35
N LYS A 62 -3.00 -7.18 -4.77
CA LYS A 62 -3.53 -6.03 -4.01
C LYS A 62 -3.35 -4.70 -4.72
N CYS A 63 -4.18 -3.74 -4.35
CA CYS A 63 -3.99 -2.34 -4.72
C CYS A 63 -2.75 -1.75 -4.05
N ALA A 64 -1.91 -1.06 -4.81
CA ALA A 64 -0.71 -0.37 -4.34
C ALA A 64 -0.98 0.72 -3.28
N PHE A 65 -2.20 1.25 -3.19
CA PHE A 65 -2.51 2.32 -2.24
C PHE A 65 -3.34 1.83 -1.05
N CYS A 66 -4.46 1.16 -1.30
CA CYS A 66 -5.40 0.78 -0.24
C CYS A 66 -5.30 -0.66 0.24
N GLU A 67 -4.40 -1.46 -0.33
CA GLU A 67 -4.21 -2.90 -0.03
C GLU A 67 -5.41 -3.82 -0.29
N SER A 68 -6.57 -3.31 -0.72
CA SER A 68 -7.70 -4.16 -1.10
C SER A 68 -7.33 -5.11 -2.25
N LYS A 69 -7.87 -6.33 -2.22
CA LYS A 69 -7.72 -7.33 -3.28
C LYS A 69 -8.27 -6.84 -4.62
N LEU A 70 -7.57 -7.18 -5.69
CA LEU A 70 -7.90 -6.89 -7.09
C LEU A 70 -8.53 -8.12 -7.78
N THR A 71 -9.30 -8.92 -7.03
CA THR A 71 -9.82 -10.24 -7.44
C THR A 71 -10.89 -10.17 -8.53
N ASN A 72 -11.77 -9.16 -8.51
CA ASN A 72 -12.89 -9.04 -9.44
C ASN A 72 -12.77 -7.87 -10.42
N ASP A 73 -12.03 -6.85 -10.04
CA ASP A 73 -11.71 -5.77 -10.95
C ASP A 73 -10.44 -6.14 -11.71
N TYR A 74 -10.50 -5.97 -13.02
CA TYR A 74 -9.32 -5.73 -13.84
C TYR A 74 -8.65 -4.44 -13.33
N GLY A 75 -8.09 -4.41 -12.10
CA GLY A 75 -7.47 -3.24 -11.47
C GLY A 75 -6.56 -2.53 -12.45
N ASP A 76 -6.64 -1.21 -12.48
CA ASP A 76 -6.03 -0.41 -13.52
C ASP A 76 -4.53 -0.24 -13.30
N ILE A 77 -3.83 -0.02 -14.42
CA ILE A 77 -2.46 0.45 -14.36
C ILE A 77 -2.55 1.94 -14.02
N GLU A 78 -2.12 2.26 -12.81
CA GLU A 78 -1.94 3.62 -12.33
C GLU A 78 -0.58 4.16 -12.78
N HIS A 79 -0.54 5.44 -13.09
CA HIS A 79 0.68 6.17 -13.41
C HIS A 79 1.05 7.03 -12.21
N TYR A 80 2.13 6.71 -11.48
CA TYR A 80 2.56 7.47 -10.31
C TYR A 80 2.65 8.97 -10.65
N ARG A 81 3.43 9.29 -11.69
CA ARG A 81 3.42 10.56 -12.42
C ARG A 81 2.39 10.50 -13.55
N PRO A 82 1.41 11.41 -13.59
CA PRO A 82 0.30 11.34 -14.52
C PRO A 82 0.73 11.63 -15.96
N LYS A 83 0.24 10.83 -16.90
CA LYS A 83 0.51 10.99 -18.35
C LYS A 83 -0.21 12.18 -19.00
N ASN A 84 -1.15 12.79 -18.29
CA ASN A 84 -1.96 13.92 -18.75
C ASN A 84 -2.02 14.98 -17.64
N LYS A 85 -2.22 16.25 -18.04
CA LYS A 85 -2.44 17.35 -17.09
C LYS A 85 -3.76 17.15 -16.34
N SER A 86 -3.86 17.65 -15.12
CA SER A 86 -5.18 17.82 -14.50
C SER A 86 -5.89 19.00 -15.17
N GLU A 87 -7.10 18.78 -15.67
CA GLU A 87 -7.89 19.83 -16.32
C GLU A 87 -8.52 20.80 -15.30
N LYS A 88 -8.57 20.43 -14.02
CA LYS A 88 -9.20 21.22 -12.96
C LYS A 88 -8.34 21.23 -11.71
N GLU A 89 -8.22 22.40 -11.10
CA GLU A 89 -7.80 22.48 -9.69
C GLU A 89 -8.91 21.83 -8.87
N SER A 90 -8.51 20.97 -7.94
CA SER A 90 -9.42 20.39 -6.96
C SER A 90 -9.04 20.91 -5.58
N LYS A 91 -9.91 20.70 -4.59
CA LYS A 91 -9.54 20.98 -3.20
C LYS A 91 -8.36 20.12 -2.72
N ASP A 92 -8.13 18.99 -3.39
CA ASP A 92 -7.20 17.97 -2.93
C ASP A 92 -5.84 18.03 -3.65
N CYS A 93 -5.76 18.69 -4.82
CA CYS A 93 -4.54 18.83 -5.61
C CYS A 93 -4.55 20.01 -6.60
N ASP A 94 -3.36 20.49 -6.93
CA ASP A 94 -3.13 21.61 -7.84
C ASP A 94 -3.41 21.24 -9.32
N LYS A 95 -3.31 22.24 -10.21
CA LYS A 95 -3.26 22.01 -11.67
C LYS A 95 -2.08 21.08 -12.00
N GLY A 96 -2.42 19.81 -12.22
CA GLY A 96 -1.48 18.73 -12.46
C GLY A 96 -0.61 18.92 -13.69
N LYS A 97 0.63 18.45 -13.57
CA LYS A 97 1.63 18.40 -14.65
C LYS A 97 1.39 17.19 -15.55
N SER A 98 2.00 17.17 -16.73
CA SER A 98 1.90 16.04 -17.65
C SER A 98 3.26 15.42 -17.86
N TYR A 99 3.35 14.11 -17.64
CA TYR A 99 4.55 13.32 -17.85
C TYR A 99 4.29 12.32 -18.98
N TYR A 100 3.88 12.83 -20.15
CA TYR A 100 3.47 12.00 -21.29
C TYR A 100 4.58 11.04 -21.77
N TRP A 101 5.84 11.40 -21.57
CA TRP A 101 6.99 10.54 -21.86
C TRP A 101 7.08 9.36 -20.89
N LEU A 102 6.72 9.55 -19.61
CA LEU A 102 6.73 8.51 -18.57
C LEU A 102 5.51 7.58 -18.60
N ALA A 103 4.64 7.69 -19.61
CA ALA A 103 3.47 6.81 -19.73
C ALA A 103 3.84 5.31 -19.78
N PHE A 104 5.06 4.99 -20.22
CA PHE A 104 5.54 3.61 -20.36
C PHE A 104 6.77 3.29 -19.48
N GLY A 105 7.15 4.19 -18.57
CA GLY A 105 8.22 3.94 -17.60
C GLY A 105 7.78 2.89 -16.59
N TRP A 106 8.55 1.79 -16.44
CA TRP A 106 8.15 0.63 -15.66
C TRP A 106 7.98 0.96 -14.17
N ASP A 107 8.91 1.74 -13.63
CA ASP A 107 8.86 2.26 -12.27
C ASP A 107 7.68 3.22 -12.02
N ASN A 108 7.14 3.85 -13.09
CA ASN A 108 5.97 4.72 -13.05
C ASN A 108 4.62 3.97 -13.06
N LEU A 109 4.58 2.65 -13.32
CA LEU A 109 3.34 1.87 -13.45
C LEU A 109 2.98 1.06 -12.20
N LEU A 110 1.91 1.40 -11.49
CA LEU A 110 1.47 0.72 -10.26
C LEU A 110 0.14 -0.01 -10.46
N PRO A 111 -0.12 -1.16 -9.81
CA PRO A 111 -1.45 -1.75 -9.80
C PRO A 111 -2.35 -1.00 -8.82
N ALA A 112 -3.45 -0.43 -9.28
CA ALA A 112 -4.41 0.26 -8.40
C ALA A 112 -5.85 -0.21 -8.65
N CYS A 113 -6.68 -0.17 -7.62
CA CYS A 113 -8.12 -0.33 -7.81
C CYS A 113 -8.70 0.92 -8.48
N LYS A 114 -9.82 0.77 -9.19
CA LYS A 114 -10.51 1.87 -9.90
C LYS A 114 -10.79 3.07 -9.00
N ARG A 115 -11.10 2.83 -7.72
CA ARG A 115 -11.36 3.90 -6.74
C ARG A 115 -10.10 4.70 -6.44
N CYS A 116 -8.97 4.06 -6.15
CA CYS A 116 -7.72 4.78 -5.87
C CYS A 116 -7.20 5.48 -7.12
N ASN A 117 -7.20 4.81 -8.28
CA ASN A 117 -6.80 5.41 -9.55
C ASN A 117 -7.70 6.61 -9.91
N GLY A 118 -9.02 6.44 -9.83
CA GLY A 118 -9.98 7.50 -10.13
C GLY A 118 -9.93 8.69 -9.16
N LYS A 119 -9.68 8.44 -7.87
CA LYS A 119 -9.55 9.49 -6.86
C LYS A 119 -8.24 10.26 -7.00
N LYS A 120 -7.12 9.55 -7.17
CA LYS A 120 -5.82 10.17 -7.47
C LYS A 120 -5.89 10.93 -8.79
N SER A 121 -6.48 10.34 -9.83
CA SER A 121 -6.55 10.91 -11.18
C SER A 121 -5.18 11.47 -11.62
N ASN A 122 -5.14 12.69 -12.12
CA ASN A 122 -3.92 13.40 -12.49
C ASN A 122 -3.31 14.24 -11.34
N CYS A 123 -3.72 14.03 -10.08
CA CYS A 123 -3.14 14.73 -8.93
C CYS A 123 -1.71 14.25 -8.67
N PHE A 124 -0.76 15.17 -8.74
CA PHE A 124 0.65 14.93 -8.49
C PHE A 124 1.37 16.24 -8.17
N ASP A 125 1.19 16.68 -6.92
CA ASP A 125 1.79 17.91 -6.43
C ASP A 125 3.22 17.63 -5.99
N ILE A 126 4.08 18.65 -6.15
CA ILE A 126 5.51 18.56 -5.89
C ILE A 126 5.95 19.84 -5.17
N ASP A 127 6.94 19.74 -4.30
CA ASP A 127 7.51 20.92 -3.59
C ASP A 127 8.80 21.45 -4.24
N GLY A 128 9.38 20.68 -5.17
CA GLY A 128 10.57 21.04 -5.92
C GLY A 128 10.27 21.47 -7.35
N GLU A 129 11.26 21.27 -8.22
CA GLU A 129 11.20 21.71 -9.62
C GLU A 129 10.65 20.62 -10.51
N TYR A 130 9.74 20.99 -11.42
CA TYR A 130 9.20 20.06 -12.41
C TYR A 130 10.28 19.62 -13.38
N LYS A 131 10.40 18.29 -13.60
CA LYS A 131 11.24 17.77 -14.67
C LYS A 131 10.50 17.74 -15.99
N GLU A 132 11.09 18.43 -16.97
CA GLU A 132 10.69 18.35 -18.37
C GLU A 132 11.39 17.18 -19.06
N TYR A 133 10.90 16.80 -20.24
CA TYR A 133 11.53 15.79 -21.07
C TYR A 133 12.86 16.33 -21.63
N GLU A 134 13.97 15.67 -21.33
CA GLU A 134 15.34 16.09 -21.70
C GLU A 134 15.91 15.23 -22.85
N GLY A 135 15.07 14.43 -23.51
CA GLY A 135 15.48 13.57 -24.63
C GLY A 135 15.86 12.15 -24.20
N GLU A 136 15.41 11.70 -23.03
CA GLU A 136 15.62 10.34 -22.55
C GLU A 136 15.06 9.29 -23.52
N SER A 137 15.76 8.17 -23.67
CA SER A 137 15.27 7.02 -24.43
C SER A 137 14.23 6.25 -23.63
N LEU A 138 13.40 5.44 -24.31
CA LEU A 138 12.40 4.59 -23.63
C LEU A 138 13.03 3.68 -22.57
N GLU A 139 14.25 3.19 -22.81
CA GLU A 139 14.99 2.33 -21.88
C GLU A 139 15.36 3.09 -20.60
N ASP A 140 15.81 4.35 -20.73
CA ASP A 140 16.17 5.19 -19.59
C ASP A 140 14.98 5.38 -18.65
N LEU A 141 13.77 5.55 -19.22
CA LEU A 141 12.54 5.84 -18.47
C LEU A 141 12.11 4.74 -17.50
N HIS A 142 12.66 3.54 -17.62
CA HIS A 142 12.31 2.45 -16.71
C HIS A 142 12.89 2.62 -15.30
N LEU A 143 13.87 3.53 -15.13
CA LEU A 143 14.62 3.71 -13.88
C LEU A 143 14.76 5.19 -13.44
N VAL A 144 13.97 6.12 -13.99
CA VAL A 144 14.09 7.56 -13.71
C VAL A 144 13.37 8.03 -12.44
N THR A 145 12.45 7.24 -11.89
CA THR A 145 11.54 7.70 -10.83
C THR A 145 12.29 8.22 -9.61
N GLN A 146 13.33 7.51 -9.15
CA GLN A 146 14.12 7.95 -8.00
C GLN A 146 14.89 9.25 -8.28
N LYS A 147 15.56 9.35 -9.44
CA LYS A 147 16.28 10.56 -9.87
C LYS A 147 15.33 11.77 -9.95
N TYR A 148 14.13 11.58 -10.49
CA TYR A 148 13.14 12.65 -10.56
C TYR A 148 12.62 13.02 -9.16
N ASN A 149 12.40 12.05 -8.26
CA ASN A 149 11.95 12.32 -6.89
C ASN A 149 12.92 13.24 -6.12
N GLU A 150 14.23 13.12 -6.34
CA GLU A 150 15.26 13.96 -5.70
C GLU A 150 15.13 15.45 -6.05
N VAL A 151 14.69 15.74 -7.29
CA VAL A 151 14.52 17.11 -7.77
C VAL A 151 13.10 17.62 -7.51
N GLU A 152 12.10 16.80 -7.84
CA GLU A 152 10.68 17.20 -7.77
C GLU A 152 10.17 17.23 -6.33
N LYS A 153 10.68 16.37 -5.43
CA LYS A 153 10.16 16.23 -4.07
C LYS A 153 8.62 16.05 -4.07
N PRO A 154 8.11 14.93 -4.62
CA PRO A 154 6.67 14.73 -4.78
C PRO A 154 5.96 14.58 -3.43
N LYS A 155 4.80 15.23 -3.28
CA LYS A 155 3.96 15.10 -2.08
C LYS A 155 3.32 13.72 -1.96
N LEU A 156 3.05 13.08 -3.10
CA LEU A 156 2.52 11.72 -3.13
C LEU A 156 3.61 10.70 -2.75
N ILE A 157 3.29 9.80 -1.83
CA ILE A 157 4.13 8.66 -1.46
C ILE A 157 4.20 7.69 -2.64
N HIS A 158 5.42 7.38 -3.08
CA HIS A 158 5.69 6.28 -3.96
C HIS A 158 5.76 4.98 -3.16
N PRO A 159 4.86 4.02 -3.38
CA PRO A 159 4.74 2.89 -2.44
C PRO A 159 5.93 1.91 -2.41
N GLU A 160 6.89 2.04 -3.33
CA GLU A 160 8.09 1.19 -3.39
C GLU A 160 9.40 1.89 -3.01
N TYR A 161 9.46 3.22 -3.13
CA TYR A 161 10.68 3.97 -2.88
C TYR A 161 10.65 4.65 -1.51
N ASP A 162 9.47 5.05 -1.04
CA ASP A 162 9.31 5.70 0.25
C ASP A 162 9.14 4.68 1.37
N ARG A 163 9.73 4.97 2.53
CA ARG A 163 9.49 4.28 3.81
C ARG A 163 8.57 5.16 4.63
N PHE A 164 7.34 4.71 4.83
CA PHE A 164 6.26 5.52 5.41
C PHE A 164 5.50 4.77 6.50
N GLU A 165 5.83 3.49 6.72
CA GLU A 165 5.06 2.60 7.60
C GLU A 165 5.03 3.10 9.05
N LYS A 166 6.12 3.71 9.52
CA LYS A 166 6.24 4.29 10.87
C LYS A 166 5.50 5.62 11.03
N ASP A 167 5.16 6.27 9.92
CA ASP A 167 4.49 7.56 9.92
C ASP A 167 2.96 7.42 9.87
N ILE A 168 2.43 6.20 9.78
CA ILE A 168 0.99 5.94 9.73
C ILE A 168 0.50 5.49 11.09
N VAL A 169 -0.58 6.13 11.54
CA VAL A 169 -1.33 5.76 12.73
C VAL A 169 -2.70 5.24 12.30
N PHE A 170 -3.13 4.11 12.84
CA PHE A 170 -4.51 3.66 12.77
C PHE A 170 -5.19 3.84 14.12
N ASP A 171 -6.46 4.23 14.11
CA ASP A 171 -7.29 4.19 15.31
C ASP A 171 -8.14 2.94 15.39
N SER A 172 -8.88 2.82 16.50
CA SER A 172 -9.77 1.69 16.78
C SER A 172 -10.89 1.53 15.76
N GLU A 173 -11.26 2.60 15.05
CA GLU A 173 -12.27 2.59 13.99
C GLU A 173 -11.64 2.25 12.61
N GLY A 174 -10.33 1.97 12.55
CA GLY A 174 -9.64 1.62 11.31
C GLY A 174 -9.32 2.81 10.40
N LYS A 175 -9.41 4.04 10.89
CA LYS A 175 -9.07 5.25 10.13
C LYS A 175 -7.57 5.52 10.17
N MET A 176 -7.02 5.91 9.03
CA MET A 176 -5.60 6.28 8.87
C MET A 176 -5.36 7.75 9.17
N ARG A 177 -4.28 8.03 9.88
CA ARG A 177 -3.81 9.37 10.23
C ARG A 177 -2.29 9.44 10.08
N SER A 178 -1.76 10.63 9.91
CA SER A 178 -0.31 10.88 9.90
C SER A 178 -0.02 12.34 10.12
N ASP A 179 1.01 12.63 10.91
CA ASP A 179 1.60 13.97 11.03
C ASP A 179 2.65 14.24 9.93
N ASN A 180 3.06 13.20 9.19
CA ASN A 180 3.89 13.37 8.00
C ASN A 180 3.04 13.89 6.84
N GLU A 181 3.38 15.09 6.35
CA GLU A 181 2.61 15.79 5.33
C GLU A 181 2.44 14.99 4.02
N ARG A 182 3.46 14.23 3.59
CA ARG A 182 3.39 13.41 2.36
C ARG A 182 2.44 12.22 2.53
N VAL A 183 2.47 11.60 3.70
CA VAL A 183 1.56 10.49 4.04
C VAL A 183 0.13 11.00 4.16
N ALA A 184 -0.09 12.12 4.87
CA ALA A 184 -1.38 12.77 4.98
C ALA A 184 -1.94 13.19 3.61
N TYR A 185 -1.10 13.77 2.75
CA TYR A 185 -1.44 14.10 1.36
C TYR A 185 -1.89 12.85 0.59
N THR A 186 -1.17 11.73 0.72
CA THR A 186 -1.51 10.47 0.05
C THR A 186 -2.81 9.87 0.55
N ILE A 187 -3.05 9.89 1.88
CA ILE A 187 -4.31 9.45 2.49
C ILE A 187 -5.49 10.24 1.92
N ARG A 188 -5.34 11.56 1.76
CA ARG A 188 -6.38 12.44 1.20
C ARG A 188 -6.60 12.19 -0.29
N VAL A 189 -5.56 12.31 -1.12
CA VAL A 189 -5.68 12.26 -2.59
C VAL A 189 -6.15 10.90 -3.09
N CYS A 190 -5.71 9.81 -2.46
CA CYS A 190 -6.16 8.46 -2.80
C CYS A 190 -7.47 8.05 -2.10
N ASP A 191 -8.05 8.93 -1.29
CA ASP A 191 -9.27 8.70 -0.49
C ASP A 191 -9.18 7.38 0.30
N LEU A 192 -8.09 7.26 1.08
CA LEU A 192 -7.78 6.05 1.85
C LEU A 192 -8.63 5.91 3.11
N ASN A 193 -9.41 6.92 3.48
CA ASN A 193 -10.39 6.85 4.57
C ASN A 193 -11.84 6.85 4.09
N ARG A 194 -12.09 6.44 2.85
CA ARG A 194 -13.45 6.15 2.39
C ARG A 194 -14.09 5.04 3.23
N GLU A 195 -15.40 5.17 3.47
CA GLU A 195 -16.21 4.34 4.36
C GLU A 195 -15.92 2.84 4.26
N ASN A 196 -15.89 2.29 3.03
CA ASN A 196 -15.68 0.86 2.83
C ASN A 196 -14.30 0.36 3.28
N LEU A 197 -13.26 1.20 3.22
CA LEU A 197 -11.92 0.82 3.68
C LEU A 197 -11.81 0.91 5.19
N VAL A 198 -12.41 1.94 5.78
CA VAL A 198 -12.47 2.14 7.23
C VAL A 198 -13.20 0.95 7.85
N GLY A 199 -14.39 0.61 7.34
CA GLY A 199 -15.14 -0.55 7.81
C GLY A 199 -14.37 -1.87 7.71
N SER A 200 -13.70 -2.17 6.58
CA SER A 200 -12.87 -3.40 6.49
C SER A 200 -11.70 -3.43 7.47
N ARG A 201 -11.16 -2.28 7.85
CA ARG A 201 -10.08 -2.19 8.85
C ARG A 201 -10.62 -2.28 10.27
N GLU A 202 -11.77 -1.66 10.53
CA GLU A 202 -12.51 -1.76 11.78
C GLU A 202 -12.90 -3.22 12.08
N GLU A 203 -13.31 -3.99 11.07
CA GLU A 203 -13.58 -5.42 11.22
C GLU A 203 -12.34 -6.20 11.71
N ILE A 204 -11.15 -5.87 11.20
CA ILE A 204 -9.89 -6.49 11.64
C ILE A 204 -9.59 -6.13 13.09
N VAL A 205 -9.74 -4.86 13.45
CA VAL A 205 -9.55 -4.39 14.83
C VAL A 205 -10.53 -5.06 15.77
N THR A 206 -11.81 -5.10 15.41
CA THR A 206 -12.89 -5.69 16.22
C THR A 206 -12.69 -7.18 16.42
N ASP A 207 -12.30 -7.92 15.38
CA ASP A 207 -11.97 -9.34 15.49
C ASP A 207 -10.77 -9.58 16.40
N PHE A 208 -9.72 -8.76 16.27
CA PHE A 208 -8.55 -8.82 17.14
C PHE A 208 -8.92 -8.61 18.61
N ILE A 209 -9.63 -7.53 18.94
CA ILE A 209 -10.09 -7.22 20.31
C ILE A 209 -10.99 -8.33 20.85
N SER A 210 -11.92 -8.82 20.04
CA SER A 210 -12.84 -9.89 20.43
C SER A 210 -12.11 -11.19 20.76
N LYS A 211 -11.07 -11.54 19.98
CA LYS A 211 -10.22 -12.70 20.26
C LYS A 211 -9.46 -12.51 21.57
N LEU A 212 -8.83 -11.36 21.79
CA LEU A 212 -8.11 -11.06 23.03
C LEU A 212 -9.01 -11.16 24.26
N ASN A 213 -10.20 -10.56 24.22
CA ASN A 213 -11.15 -10.63 25.34
C ASN A 213 -11.58 -12.07 25.65
N ARG A 214 -11.81 -12.90 24.64
CA ARG A 214 -12.11 -14.34 24.85
C ARG A 214 -10.95 -15.09 25.50
N HIS A 215 -9.73 -14.78 25.10
CA HIS A 215 -8.52 -15.40 25.65
C HIS A 215 -8.26 -14.96 27.09
N LEU A 216 -8.44 -13.68 27.40
CA LEU A 216 -8.35 -13.15 28.77
C LEU A 216 -9.42 -13.76 29.70
N LEU A 217 -10.66 -13.91 29.24
CA LEU A 217 -11.70 -14.61 29.99
C LEU A 217 -11.38 -16.10 30.23
N THR A 218 -10.63 -16.72 29.32
CA THR A 218 -10.14 -18.09 29.49
C THR A 218 -9.01 -18.11 30.51
N PHE A 219 -8.05 -17.19 30.37
CA PHE A 219 -6.92 -17.00 31.27
C PHE A 219 -7.37 -16.91 32.73
N ASP A 220 -8.35 -16.05 33.05
CA ASP A 220 -8.86 -15.90 34.42
C ASP A 220 -9.39 -17.19 35.05
N LYS A 221 -10.02 -18.03 34.23
CA LYS A 221 -10.59 -19.30 34.70
C LYS A 221 -9.52 -20.33 35.00
N VAL A 222 -8.38 -20.27 34.31
CA VAL A 222 -7.34 -21.31 34.36
C VAL A 222 -6.11 -20.90 35.18
N PHE A 223 -5.85 -19.60 35.36
CA PHE A 223 -4.62 -19.10 35.97
C PHE A 223 -4.43 -19.56 37.42
N ASN A 224 -5.50 -19.66 38.21
CA ASN A 224 -5.41 -20.10 39.61
C ASN A 224 -4.96 -21.58 39.80
N GLY A 225 -4.84 -22.35 38.72
CA GLY A 225 -4.43 -23.77 38.77
C GLY A 225 -3.27 -24.14 37.86
N ASN A 226 -2.75 -23.22 37.06
CA ASN A 226 -1.73 -23.48 36.04
C ASN A 226 -0.61 -22.43 36.11
N ASN A 227 0.53 -22.72 35.49
CA ASN A 227 1.58 -21.71 35.36
C ASN A 227 1.27 -20.75 34.19
N LEU A 228 2.01 -19.64 34.12
CA LEU A 228 1.80 -18.61 33.10
C LEU A 228 1.93 -19.15 31.66
N GLU A 229 2.97 -19.93 31.37
CA GLU A 229 3.28 -20.48 30.04
C GLU A 229 2.12 -21.35 29.52
N GLU A 230 1.59 -22.24 30.36
CA GLU A 230 0.40 -23.05 30.04
C GLU A 230 -0.84 -22.20 29.75
N CYS A 231 -0.98 -21.06 30.41
CA CYS A 231 -2.09 -20.14 30.20
C CYS A 231 -1.92 -19.29 28.93
N LEU A 232 -0.68 -18.99 28.52
CA LEU A 232 -0.39 -18.24 27.30
C LEU A 232 -0.68 -19.08 26.04
N GLU A 233 -0.53 -20.41 26.09
CA GLU A 233 -0.79 -21.31 24.94
C GLU A 233 -2.21 -21.15 24.35
N TYR A 234 -3.18 -20.69 25.13
CA TYR A 234 -4.53 -20.38 24.63
C TYR A 234 -4.57 -19.21 23.61
N PHE A 235 -3.60 -18.29 23.67
CA PHE A 235 -3.49 -17.16 22.76
C PHE A 235 -2.81 -17.52 21.44
N LYS A 236 -1.96 -18.55 21.45
CA LYS A 236 -0.99 -18.87 20.41
C LYS A 236 -1.52 -18.81 18.99
N VAL A 237 -2.53 -19.62 18.65
CA VAL A 237 -3.06 -19.70 17.28
C VAL A 237 -3.56 -18.32 16.80
N SER A 238 -4.23 -17.57 17.68
CA SER A 238 -4.75 -16.25 17.30
C SER A 238 -3.63 -15.22 17.09
N ILE A 239 -2.57 -15.27 17.89
CA ILE A 239 -1.41 -14.37 17.76
C ILE A 239 -0.56 -14.75 16.55
N GLU A 240 -0.26 -16.04 16.35
CA GLU A 240 0.47 -16.53 15.18
C GLU A 240 -0.23 -16.14 13.88
N ASP A 241 -1.55 -16.36 13.79
CA ASP A 241 -2.34 -15.95 12.62
C ASP A 241 -2.32 -14.44 12.42
N PHE A 242 -2.52 -13.65 13.49
CA PHE A 242 -2.49 -12.18 13.39
C PHE A 242 -1.14 -11.65 12.92
N CYS A 243 -0.05 -12.19 13.46
CA CYS A 243 1.32 -11.82 13.11
C CYS A 243 1.68 -12.25 11.69
N LYS A 244 1.25 -13.44 11.25
CA LYS A 244 1.37 -13.90 9.86
C LYS A 244 0.62 -12.99 8.91
N GLU A 245 -0.61 -12.59 9.25
CA GLU A 245 -1.42 -11.69 8.43
C GLU A 245 -0.92 -10.24 8.42
N SER A 246 0.06 -9.89 9.27
CA SER A 246 0.78 -8.61 9.19
C SER A 246 1.78 -8.54 8.02
N ARG A 247 2.02 -9.66 7.33
CA ARG A 247 2.94 -9.74 6.19
C ARG A 247 2.34 -9.15 4.92
N LYS A 248 3.21 -8.65 4.05
CA LYS A 248 2.86 -7.81 2.89
C LYS A 248 1.96 -8.49 1.85
N GLU A 249 1.84 -9.81 1.86
CA GLU A 249 0.96 -10.57 0.96
C GLU A 249 -0.51 -10.52 1.37
N TYR A 250 -0.81 -10.19 2.63
CA TYR A 250 -2.17 -10.19 3.16
C TYR A 250 -2.90 -8.87 2.92
N GLU A 251 -4.21 -8.97 2.69
CA GLU A 251 -5.07 -7.80 2.52
C GLU A 251 -5.12 -6.98 3.83
N TYR A 252 -4.93 -5.66 3.71
CA TYR A 252 -4.85 -4.76 4.86
C TYR A 252 -3.77 -5.16 5.87
N SER A 253 -2.63 -5.68 5.40
CA SER A 253 -1.49 -6.04 6.23
C SER A 253 -0.94 -4.86 7.05
N LEU A 254 -1.06 -3.63 6.53
CA LEU A 254 -0.49 -2.45 7.16
C LEU A 254 -1.11 -2.13 8.53
N ILE A 255 -2.43 -2.32 8.73
CA ILE A 255 -3.06 -2.10 10.04
C ILE A 255 -2.62 -3.14 11.06
N ARG A 256 -2.52 -4.42 10.66
CA ARG A 256 -2.01 -5.48 11.54
C ARG A 256 -0.57 -5.25 11.93
N LYS A 257 0.26 -4.80 10.99
CA LYS A 257 1.65 -4.42 11.29
C LYS A 257 1.73 -3.20 12.20
N TYR A 258 0.90 -2.18 12.00
CA TYR A 258 0.82 -1.05 12.93
C TYR A 258 0.48 -1.52 14.35
N ILE A 259 -0.56 -2.35 14.51
CA ILE A 259 -0.97 -2.90 15.82
C ILE A 259 0.18 -3.72 16.42
N LYS A 260 0.83 -4.57 15.63
CA LYS A 260 1.97 -5.38 16.09
C LYS A 260 3.14 -4.52 16.55
N ASP A 261 3.52 -3.53 15.76
CA ASP A 261 4.71 -2.69 16.00
C ASP A 261 4.48 -1.67 17.14
N ASN A 262 3.22 -1.37 17.49
CA ASN A 262 2.81 -0.39 18.52
C ASN A 262 1.79 -1.03 19.48
N LEU A 263 2.02 -2.29 19.88
CA LEU A 263 1.04 -3.10 20.58
C LEU A 263 0.57 -2.46 21.89
N ILE A 264 1.51 -1.98 22.70
CA ILE A 264 1.20 -1.40 24.02
C ILE A 264 0.37 -0.13 23.84
N GLU A 265 0.83 0.82 23.03
CA GLU A 265 0.12 2.07 22.76
C GLU A 265 -1.28 1.81 22.15
N PHE A 266 -1.39 0.81 21.28
CA PHE A 266 -2.67 0.41 20.70
C PHE A 266 -3.63 -0.14 21.77
N LEU A 267 -3.18 -1.06 22.62
CA LEU A 267 -3.98 -1.63 23.71
C LEU A 267 -4.40 -0.56 24.73
N GLU A 268 -3.53 0.42 25.01
CA GLU A 268 -3.87 1.58 25.83
C GLU A 268 -4.99 2.43 25.22
N SER A 269 -5.07 2.50 23.89
CA SER A 269 -6.07 3.31 23.17
C SER A 269 -7.47 2.69 23.06
N ILE A 270 -7.63 1.40 23.38
CA ILE A 270 -8.90 0.66 23.22
C ILE A 270 -9.52 0.23 24.55
N GLU A 271 -10.78 -0.15 24.54
CA GLU A 271 -11.40 -0.86 25.67
C GLU A 271 -11.05 -2.35 25.64
N ILE A 272 -10.62 -2.88 26.78
CA ILE A 272 -10.35 -4.30 26.99
C ILE A 272 -11.39 -4.77 28.02
N GLY A 273 -12.08 -5.87 27.72
CA GLY A 273 -13.13 -6.45 28.57
C GLY A 273 -12.58 -7.19 29.78
N TYR A 274 -11.67 -6.56 30.52
CA TYR A 274 -10.93 -7.13 31.64
C TYR A 274 -10.77 -6.09 32.74
N ASP A 275 -11.01 -6.48 34.00
CA ASP A 275 -11.13 -5.54 35.13
C ASP A 275 -9.84 -4.75 35.39
N ASP A 276 -8.68 -5.40 35.33
CA ASP A 276 -7.37 -4.75 35.42
C ASP A 276 -6.72 -4.64 34.03
N LYS A 277 -6.95 -3.50 33.35
CA LYS A 277 -6.40 -3.24 32.02
C LYS A 277 -4.87 -3.32 32.00
N GLY A 278 -4.18 -2.89 33.06
CA GLY A 278 -2.72 -2.94 33.11
C GLY A 278 -2.22 -4.38 33.13
N PHE A 279 -2.85 -5.25 33.94
CA PHE A 279 -2.54 -6.66 33.95
C PHE A 279 -2.88 -7.37 32.64
N ALA A 280 -4.01 -7.03 32.00
CA ALA A 280 -4.36 -7.55 30.69
C ALA A 280 -3.31 -7.23 29.61
N ILE A 281 -2.81 -5.98 29.59
CA ILE A 281 -1.75 -5.56 28.67
C ILE A 281 -0.49 -6.41 28.87
N LEU A 282 -0.06 -6.63 30.11
CA LEU A 282 1.12 -7.46 30.41
C LEU A 282 0.96 -8.91 29.92
N ILE A 283 -0.23 -9.50 30.08
CA ILE A 283 -0.52 -10.86 29.58
C ILE A 283 -0.45 -10.90 28.06
N ILE A 284 -1.10 -9.94 27.39
CA ILE A 284 -1.13 -9.87 25.92
C ILE A 284 0.26 -9.63 25.36
N GLU A 285 1.03 -8.72 25.96
CA GLU A 285 2.42 -8.44 25.58
C GLU A 285 3.29 -9.69 25.72
N SER A 286 3.16 -10.43 26.83
CA SER A 286 3.87 -11.68 27.05
C SER A 286 3.53 -12.73 25.98
N ALA A 287 2.24 -12.89 25.67
CA ALA A 287 1.78 -13.81 24.63
C ALA A 287 2.29 -13.41 23.24
N PHE A 288 2.31 -12.11 22.93
CA PHE A 288 2.90 -11.61 21.68
C PHE A 288 4.40 -11.85 21.62
N GLY A 289 5.14 -11.61 22.70
CA GLY A 289 6.58 -11.89 22.77
C GLY A 289 6.91 -13.38 22.56
N GLU A 290 6.02 -14.28 22.97
CA GLU A 290 6.19 -15.73 22.81
C GLU A 290 5.83 -16.24 21.42
N PHE A 291 4.69 -15.81 20.86
CA PHE A 291 4.12 -16.41 19.65
C PHE A 291 4.25 -15.55 18.39
N CYS A 292 4.54 -14.26 18.53
CA CYS A 292 4.73 -13.35 17.40
C CYS A 292 6.20 -13.32 17.00
N LEU A 293 6.71 -14.42 16.46
CA LEU A 293 8.11 -14.51 16.03
C LEU A 293 8.36 -13.54 14.86
N GLU A 294 9.40 -12.71 14.98
CA GLU A 294 9.94 -11.98 13.83
C GLU A 294 10.42 -13.00 12.80
N ASP A 295 10.02 -12.83 11.53
CA ASP A 295 10.59 -13.58 10.42
C ASP A 295 12.11 -13.31 10.41
N LYS A 296 12.89 -14.30 10.85
CA LYS A 296 14.37 -14.31 10.72
C LYS A 296 14.79 -14.35 9.25
#